data_AF-A0A2W0HBL6-F1
#
_entry.id   AF-A0A2W0HBL6-F1
#
_cell.length_a   1.000
_cell.length_b   1.000
_cell.length_c   1.000
_cell.angle_alpha   90.00
_cell.angle_beta   90.00
_cell.angle_gamma   90.00
#
_symmetry.space_group_name_H-M   'P 1'
#
loop_
_entity.id
_entity.type
_entity.pdbx_description
1 polymer ?
#
loop_
_entity_poly.entity_id
_entity_poly.type
_entity_poly.pdbx_seq_one_letter_code
_entity_poly.pdbx_strand_id
1 'polypeptide(L)'
;MSAAGISKKAGVKMNSDDQFYRKWYLTRYRGKKKYILKTGTLHGAVFFAVLTLFASFIDYGSITAEYFTSGAVINYAIFFAVIAPVYGWSAARSSWFRNEQRFDDLEKIRDVKDH
;
A
#
# COMPACT_ATOMS: atom_id res chain seq x y z
N MET A 1 8.43 50.63 -25.24
CA MET A 1 9.25 49.42 -25.12
C MET A 1 8.83 48.69 -23.86
N SER A 2 8.06 47.61 -24.02
CA SER A 2 7.59 46.75 -22.93
C SER A 2 8.52 45.55 -22.85
N ALA A 3 9.11 45.31 -21.67
CA ALA A 3 9.73 44.04 -21.35
C ALA A 3 9.05 43.53 -20.08
N ALA A 4 8.02 42.71 -20.29
CA ALA A 4 7.33 41.98 -19.25
C ALA A 4 8.35 41.16 -18.45
N GLY A 5 8.50 41.50 -17.16
CA GLY A 5 9.12 40.65 -16.17
C GLY A 5 8.24 39.43 -15.93
N ILE A 6 8.41 38.40 -16.75
CA ILE A 6 7.79 37.10 -16.54
C ILE A 6 8.48 36.48 -15.32
N SER A 7 7.83 36.65 -14.17
CA SER A 7 8.09 35.88 -12.96
C SER A 7 7.95 34.39 -13.29
N LYS A 8 9.08 33.72 -13.50
CA LYS A 8 9.17 32.27 -13.38
C LYS A 8 8.80 31.93 -11.94
N LYS A 9 7.54 31.58 -11.69
CA LYS A 9 7.16 30.80 -10.51
C LYS A 9 7.95 29.50 -10.58
N ALA A 10 9.08 29.46 -9.88
CA ALA A 10 9.75 28.23 -9.55
C ALA A 10 8.71 27.33 -8.89
N GLY A 11 8.37 26.21 -9.53
CA GLY A 11 7.51 25.20 -8.92
C GLY A 11 8.22 24.73 -7.64
N VAL A 12 7.75 25.21 -6.49
CA VAL A 12 8.26 24.78 -5.18
C VAL A 12 8.11 23.27 -5.14
N LYS A 13 9.24 22.55 -5.16
CA LYS A 13 9.27 21.09 -5.09
C LYS A 13 8.71 20.70 -3.73
N MET A 14 7.45 20.28 -3.70
CA MET A 14 6.75 19.89 -2.48
C MET A 14 7.56 18.79 -1.79
N ASN A 15 7.98 19.03 -0.54
CA ASN A 15 8.81 18.10 0.23
C ASN A 15 8.07 16.76 0.38
N SER A 16 8.78 15.64 0.41
CA SER A 16 8.19 14.29 0.51
C SER A 16 7.26 14.15 1.72
N ASP A 17 7.56 14.85 2.81
CA ASP A 17 6.73 14.91 4.01
C ASP A 17 5.43 15.70 3.80
N ASP A 18 5.45 16.79 3.04
CA ASP A 18 4.23 17.54 2.70
C ASP A 18 3.33 16.73 1.76
N GLN A 19 3.93 15.99 0.82
CA GLN A 19 3.19 15.07 -0.05
C GLN A 19 2.55 13.94 0.75
N PHE A 20 3.31 13.33 1.68
CA PHE A 20 2.80 12.32 2.59
C PHE A 20 1.67 12.89 3.45
N TYR A 21 1.89 14.03 4.11
CA TYR A 21 0.93 14.66 5.02
C TYR A 21 -0.39 14.92 4.30
N ARG A 22 -0.36 15.56 3.13
CA ARG A 22 -1.57 15.84 2.33
C ARG A 22 -2.29 14.55 1.91
N LYS A 23 -1.54 13.55 1.43
CA LYS A 23 -2.12 12.27 1.00
C LYS A 23 -2.70 11.49 2.17
N TRP A 24 -2.01 11.47 3.31
CA TRP A 24 -2.42 10.75 4.49
C TRP A 24 -3.62 11.40 5.16
N TYR A 25 -3.65 12.73 5.25
CA TYR A 25 -4.80 13.49 5.74
C TYR A 25 -6.09 13.12 4.97
N LEU A 26 -6.06 13.13 3.64
CA LEU A 26 -7.18 12.71 2.80
C LEU A 26 -7.54 11.23 3.01
N THR A 27 -6.55 10.39 3.26
CA THR A 27 -6.76 8.96 3.53
C THR A 27 -7.44 8.76 4.88
N ARG A 28 -7.01 9.49 5.92
CA ARG A 28 -7.58 9.50 7.27
C ARG A 28 -9.03 9.97 7.25
N TYR A 29 -9.30 11.05 6.54
CA TYR A 29 -10.65 11.60 6.36
C TYR A 29 -11.62 10.58 5.75
N ARG A 30 -11.15 9.75 4.80
CA ARG A 30 -11.94 8.66 4.22
C ARG A 30 -12.20 7.50 5.19
N GLY A 31 -11.42 7.43 6.27
CA GLY A 31 -11.64 6.53 7.40
C GLY A 31 -10.81 5.25 7.37
N LYS A 32 -10.44 4.80 8.57
CA LYS A 32 -9.64 3.60 8.83
C LYS A 32 -10.21 2.33 8.20
N LYS A 33 -11.53 2.12 8.34
CA LYS A 33 -12.19 0.90 7.82
C LYS A 33 -12.03 0.77 6.30
N LYS A 34 -12.25 1.84 5.54
CA LYS A 34 -12.11 1.85 4.08
C LYS A 34 -10.65 1.64 3.66
N TYR A 35 -9.71 2.24 4.38
CA TYR A 35 -8.28 2.01 4.14
C TYR A 35 -7.90 0.55 4.38
N ILE A 36 -8.25 -0.01 5.53
CA ILE A 36 -7.87 -1.39 5.87
C ILE A 36 -8.50 -2.38 4.88
N LEU A 37 -9.75 -2.17 4.48
CA LEU A 37 -10.40 -3.01 3.47
C LEU A 37 -9.65 -2.93 2.13
N LYS A 38 -9.45 -1.72 1.59
CA LYS A 38 -8.80 -1.54 0.29
C LYS A 38 -7.36 -2.06 0.26
N THR A 39 -6.55 -1.62 1.22
CA THR A 39 -5.13 -1.98 1.30
C THR A 39 -4.96 -3.44 1.69
N GLY A 40 -5.83 -3.95 2.57
CA GLY A 40 -5.83 -5.34 2.99
C GLY A 40 -6.20 -6.29 1.85
N THR A 41 -7.24 -5.99 1.08
CA THR A 41 -7.58 -6.76 -0.13
C THR A 41 -6.43 -6.75 -1.13
N LEU A 42 -5.77 -5.60 -1.34
CA LEU A 42 -4.62 -5.52 -2.26
C LEU A 42 -3.45 -6.38 -1.79
N HIS A 43 -3.06 -6.27 -0.51
CA HIS A 43 -1.97 -7.08 0.04
C HIS A 43 -2.31 -8.56 0.08
N GLY A 44 -3.56 -8.92 0.38
CA GLY A 44 -4.04 -10.30 0.31
C GLY A 44 -3.99 -10.85 -1.11
N ALA A 45 -4.46 -10.11 -2.12
CA ALA A 45 -4.41 -10.54 -3.52
C ALA A 45 -2.97 -10.74 -4.01
N VAL A 46 -2.06 -9.81 -3.68
CA VAL A 46 -0.63 -9.95 -4.03
C VAL A 46 -0.02 -11.17 -3.33
N PHE A 47 -0.29 -11.35 -2.04
CA PHE A 47 0.24 -12.49 -1.30
C PHE A 47 -0.31 -13.83 -1.81
N PHE A 48 -1.59 -13.89 -2.14
CA PHE A 48 -2.20 -15.05 -2.78
C PHE A 48 -1.51 -15.40 -4.11
N ALA A 49 -1.25 -14.40 -4.95
CA ALA A 49 -0.53 -14.60 -6.22
C ALA A 49 0.89 -15.14 -5.97
N VAL A 50 1.62 -14.56 -5.03
CA VAL A 50 2.97 -15.02 -4.65
C VAL A 50 2.95 -16.47 -4.16
N LEU A 51 2.02 -16.82 -3.27
CA LEU A 51 1.88 -18.19 -2.77
C LEU A 51 1.54 -19.18 -3.89
N THR A 52 0.66 -18.78 -4.81
CA THR A 52 0.27 -19.62 -5.96
C THR A 52 1.45 -19.88 -6.88
N LEU A 53 2.25 -18.85 -7.18
CA LEU A 53 3.47 -19.01 -7.97
C LEU A 53 4.50 -19.87 -7.25
N PHE A 54 4.67 -19.67 -5.93
CA PHE A 54 5.60 -20.44 -5.13
C PHE A 54 5.25 -21.93 -5.09
N ALA A 55 3.97 -22.27 -4.95
CA ALA A 55 3.49 -23.64 -5.02
C ALA A 55 3.72 -24.28 -6.40
N SER A 56 3.51 -23.53 -7.50
CA SER A 56 3.86 -24.00 -8.85
C SER A 56 5.33 -24.38 -8.96
N PHE A 57 6.22 -23.57 -8.39
CA PHE A 57 7.66 -23.86 -8.38
C PHE A 57 8.02 -25.10 -7.56
N ILE A 58 7.35 -25.33 -6.43
CA ILE A 58 7.60 -26.51 -5.58
C ILE A 58 7.20 -27.79 -6.31
N ASP A 59 5.99 -27.81 -6.89
CA ASP A 59 5.43 -29.04 -7.46
C ASP A 59 5.96 -29.33 -8.87
N TYR A 60 6.21 -28.30 -9.68
CA TYR A 60 6.55 -28.44 -11.10
C TYR A 60 7.95 -27.90 -11.47
N GLY A 61 8.70 -27.36 -10.50
CA GLY A 61 10.03 -26.78 -10.74
C GLY A 61 10.04 -25.50 -11.57
N SER A 62 8.89 -25.05 -12.07
CA SER A 62 8.71 -23.86 -12.89
C SER A 62 7.25 -23.38 -12.87
N ILE A 63 7.00 -22.18 -13.38
CA ILE A 63 5.64 -21.67 -13.56
C ILE A 63 5.08 -22.29 -14.85
N THR A 64 4.19 -23.26 -14.72
CA THR A 64 3.60 -23.94 -15.88
C THR A 64 2.09 -23.85 -15.91
N ALA A 65 1.52 -23.94 -17.11
CA ALA A 65 0.06 -23.97 -17.28
C ALA A 65 -0.56 -25.25 -16.70
N GLU A 66 0.19 -26.36 -16.64
CA GLU A 66 -0.31 -27.62 -16.06
C GLU A 66 -0.61 -27.50 -14.57
N TYR A 67 0.14 -26.68 -13.82
CA TYR A 67 -0.17 -26.43 -12.41
C TYR A 67 -1.55 -25.78 -12.26
N PHE A 68 -1.85 -24.75 -13.06
CA PHE A 68 -3.12 -24.01 -13.00
C PHE A 68 -4.36 -24.83 -13.38
N THR A 69 -4.18 -25.91 -14.13
CA THR A 69 -5.25 -26.85 -14.50
C THR A 69 -5.26 -28.12 -13.64
N SER A 70 -4.28 -28.28 -12.75
CA SER A 70 -4.17 -29.43 -11.85
C SER A 70 -5.14 -29.34 -10.66
N GLY A 71 -5.52 -30.51 -10.12
CA GLY A 71 -6.22 -30.57 -8.84
C GLY A 71 -5.39 -30.08 -7.66
N ALA A 72 -4.06 -30.00 -7.79
CA ALA A 72 -3.17 -29.50 -6.74
C ALA A 72 -3.40 -28.01 -6.47
N VAL A 73 -3.66 -27.22 -7.51
CA VAL A 73 -4.03 -25.80 -7.36
C VAL A 73 -5.25 -25.61 -6.48
N ILE A 74 -6.26 -26.47 -6.62
CA ILE A 74 -7.50 -26.35 -5.83
C ILE A 74 -7.20 -26.58 -4.35
N ASN A 75 -6.37 -27.57 -4.02
CA ASN A 75 -5.99 -27.89 -2.65
C ASN A 75 -5.22 -26.73 -1.99
N TYR A 76 -4.23 -26.16 -2.70
CA TYR A 76 -3.50 -24.99 -2.20
C TYR A 76 -4.35 -23.73 -2.16
N ALA A 77 -5.24 -23.53 -3.14
CA ALA A 77 -6.09 -22.35 -3.24
C ALA A 77 -7.01 -22.19 -2.03
N ILE A 78 -7.55 -23.28 -1.48
CA ILE A 78 -8.38 -23.21 -0.26
C ILE A 78 -7.57 -22.69 0.93
N PHE A 79 -6.36 -23.23 1.12
CA PHE A 79 -5.48 -22.80 2.21
C PHE A 79 -5.01 -21.35 2.03
N PHE A 80 -4.64 -20.98 0.81
CA PHE A 80 -4.22 -19.61 0.47
C PHE A 80 -5.38 -18.62 0.58
N ALA A 81 -6.60 -19.02 0.25
CA ALA A 81 -7.79 -18.19 0.37
C ALA A 81 -8.12 -17.81 1.83
N VAL A 82 -7.64 -18.59 2.81
CA VAL A 82 -7.78 -18.25 4.24
C VAL A 82 -6.61 -17.41 4.72
N ILE A 83 -5.38 -17.80 4.41
CA ILE A 83 -4.19 -17.13 4.94
C ILE A 83 -3.96 -15.76 4.30
N ALA A 84 -4.21 -15.62 3.00
CA ALA A 84 -3.92 -14.39 2.29
C ALA A 84 -4.76 -13.19 2.79
N PRO A 85 -6.07 -13.32 3.07
CA PRO A 85 -6.83 -12.26 3.73
C PRO A 85 -6.31 -11.91 5.14
N VAL A 86 -5.91 -12.91 5.93
CA VAL A 86 -5.36 -12.68 7.29
C VAL A 86 -4.06 -11.89 7.21
N TYR A 87 -3.16 -12.29 6.30
CA TYR A 87 -1.93 -11.55 6.04
C TYR A 87 -2.22 -10.13 5.55
N GLY A 88 -3.09 -9.98 4.54
CA GLY A 88 -3.46 -8.69 3.97
C GLY A 88 -4.02 -7.73 5.00
N TRP A 89 -4.95 -8.19 5.83
CA TRP A 89 -5.49 -7.43 6.96
C TRP A 89 -4.41 -7.00 7.95
N SER A 90 -3.53 -7.92 8.33
CA SER A 90 -2.44 -7.65 9.30
C SER A 90 -1.45 -6.63 8.76
N ALA A 91 -1.05 -6.76 7.49
CA ALA A 91 -0.17 -5.82 6.81
C ALA A 91 -0.81 -4.42 6.67
N ALA A 92 -2.09 -4.36 6.29
CA ALA A 92 -2.82 -3.09 6.21
C ALA A 92 -3.00 -2.42 7.58
N ARG A 93 -3.27 -3.20 8.62
CA ARG A 93 -3.35 -2.70 10.00
C ARG A 93 -2.01 -2.14 10.47
N SER A 94 -0.91 -2.86 10.26
CA SER A 94 0.45 -2.40 10.58
C SER A 94 0.81 -1.12 9.82
N SER A 95 0.53 -1.07 8.51
CA SER A 95 0.76 0.11 7.68
C SER A 95 -0.04 1.33 8.15
N TRP A 96 -1.31 1.14 8.54
CA TRP A 96 -2.11 2.22 9.14
C TRP A 96 -1.43 2.81 10.37
N PHE A 97 -1.03 1.97 11.33
CA PHE A 97 -0.41 2.46 12.57
C PHE A 97 0.91 3.20 12.31
N ARG A 98 1.76 2.69 11.42
CA ARG A 98 3.01 3.37 11.05
C ARG A 98 2.76 4.74 10.41
N ASN A 99 1.73 4.84 9.57
CA ASN A 99 1.39 6.10 8.91
C ASN A 99 0.75 7.10 9.89
N GLU A 100 -0.07 6.64 10.85
CA GLU A 100 -0.57 7.49 11.94
C GLU A 100 0.58 8.05 12.77
N GLN A 101 1.52 7.19 13.19
CA GLN A 101 2.68 7.64 13.96
C GLN A 101 3.50 8.70 13.21
N ARG A 102 3.80 8.46 11.93
CA ARG A 102 4.50 9.45 11.09
C ARG A 102 3.70 10.76 10.96
N PHE A 103 2.37 10.68 10.88
CA PHE A 103 1.52 11.85 10.80
C PHE A 103 1.55 12.67 12.08
N ASP A 104 1.40 12.02 13.24
CA ASP A 104 1.46 12.67 14.56
C ASP A 104 2.83 13.32 14.80
N ASP A 105 3.92 12.68 14.36
CA ASP A 105 5.27 13.24 14.44
C ASP A 105 5.42 14.51 13.57
N LEU A 106 4.80 14.52 12.38
CA LEU A 106 4.81 15.69 11.49
C LEU A 106 3.94 16.83 12.04
N GLU A 107 2.82 16.54 12.70
CA GLU A 107 1.99 17.57 13.36
C GLU A 107 2.78 18.25 14.47
N LYS A 108 3.44 17.49 15.35
CA LYS A 108 4.29 18.06 16.41
C LYS A 108 5.39 18.98 15.89
N ILE A 109 6.06 18.59 14.80
CA ILE A 109 7.12 19.42 14.20
C ILE A 109 6.56 20.73 13.63
N ARG A 110 5.33 20.72 13.12
CA ARG A 110 4.67 21.89 12.54
C ARG A 110 4.17 22.84 13.62
N ASP A 111 3.52 22.32 14.66
CA ASP A 111 3.05 23.12 15.80
C ASP A 111 4.21 23.87 16.47
N VAL A 112 5.39 23.25 16.58
CA VAL A 112 6.60 23.89 17.12
C VAL A 112 7.17 24.98 16.21
N LYS A 113 6.92 24.93 14.90
CA LYS A 113 7.40 25.95 13.96
C LYS A 113 6.51 27.19 13.90
N ASP A 114 5.25 27.06 14.29
CA ASP A 114 4.25 28.12 14.24
C ASP A 114 4.15 28.89 15.58
N HIS A 115 4.97 28.54 16.57
CA HIS A 115 5.12 29.17 17.88
C HIS A 115 6.53 29.74 18.09
#